data_AF-A0A8X7C8R8-F1
#
_entry.id   AF-A0A8X7C8R8-F1
#
_cell.length_a   1.000
_cell.length_b   1.000
_cell.length_c   1.000
_cell.angle_alpha   90.00
_cell.angle_beta   90.00
_cell.angle_gamma   90.00
#
_symmetry.space_group_name_H-M   'P 1'
#
loop_
_entity.id
_entity.type
_entity.pdbx_description
1 polymer ?
#
loop_
_entity_poly.entity_id
_entity_poly.type
_entity_poly.pdbx_seq_one_letter_code
_entity_poly.pdbx_strand_id
1 'polypeptide(L)'
;MIKIFVLLIGIAVAEAIVCEPDFCDGIECKSITCPPGKAITRRSNCDCCGFCAPLQVKGGYCLNMPLRDLSGNVIQNDDCGPGLKCDRKTRKCVKK
;
A
#
# COMPACT_ATOMS: atom_id res chain seq x y z
N MET A 1 -24.26 -52.34 10.98
CA MET A 1 -23.50 -51.46 11.90
C MET A 1 -22.30 -50.88 11.16
N ILE A 2 -22.26 -49.54 11.10
CA ILE A 2 -21.08 -48.66 10.97
C ILE A 2 -20.08 -48.97 9.83
N LYS A 3 -20.21 -48.25 8.72
CA LYS A 3 -19.11 -47.93 7.79
C LYS A 3 -19.26 -46.50 7.27
N ILE A 4 -19.13 -45.52 8.15
CA ILE A 4 -18.89 -44.12 7.76
C ILE A 4 -17.85 -43.60 8.74
N PHE A 5 -16.59 -43.94 8.48
CA PHE A 5 -15.48 -43.31 9.17
C PHE A 5 -14.85 -42.30 8.20
N VAL A 6 -15.02 -41.02 8.58
CA VAL A 6 -13.97 -40.01 8.51
C VAL A 6 -13.71 -39.46 7.11
N LEU A 7 -14.70 -38.72 6.60
CA LEU A 7 -14.42 -37.58 5.72
C LEU A 7 -14.05 -36.40 6.63
N LEU A 8 -12.82 -36.38 7.17
CA LEU A 8 -12.29 -35.24 7.91
C LEU A 8 -12.02 -34.13 6.91
N ILE A 9 -13.01 -33.24 6.80
CA ILE A 9 -12.93 -31.96 6.11
C ILE A 9 -11.92 -31.11 6.88
N GLY A 10 -10.66 -31.14 6.45
CA GLY A 10 -9.65 -30.18 6.88
C GLY A 10 -9.93 -28.83 6.24
N ILE A 11 -10.69 -27.97 6.93
CA ILE A 11 -10.87 -26.58 6.52
C ILE A 11 -9.60 -25.83 6.94
N ALA A 12 -8.70 -25.59 5.99
CA ALA A 12 -7.63 -24.62 6.18
C ALA A 12 -8.29 -23.23 6.22
N VAL A 13 -8.39 -22.63 7.40
CA VAL A 13 -8.74 -21.21 7.53
C VAL A 13 -7.54 -20.40 7.04
N ALA A 14 -7.68 -19.84 5.84
CA ALA A 14 -6.80 -18.80 5.37
C ALA A 14 -7.15 -17.52 6.14
N GLU A 15 -6.45 -17.28 7.25
CA GLU A 15 -6.48 -15.99 7.95
C GLU A 15 -5.87 -14.94 7.01
N ALA A 16 -6.70 -14.21 6.28
CA ALA A 16 -6.26 -12.96 5.68
C ALA A 16 -5.97 -12.00 6.85
N ILE A 17 -4.73 -11.57 7.03
CA ILE A 17 -4.38 -10.53 8.02
C ILE A 17 -5.03 -9.22 7.56
N VAL A 18 -6.28 -9.02 7.95
CA VAL A 18 -7.04 -7.79 7.74
C VAL A 18 -6.79 -6.93 8.97
N CYS A 19 -5.98 -5.89 8.84
CA CYS A 19 -5.83 -4.91 9.91
C CYS A 19 -7.10 -4.07 9.99
N GLU A 20 -7.69 -4.07 11.18
CA GLU A 20 -8.81 -3.21 11.52
C GLU A 20 -8.42 -1.74 11.34
N PRO A 21 -9.38 -0.83 11.09
CA PRO A 21 -9.09 0.58 10.82
C PRO A 21 -8.26 1.29 11.91
N ASP A 22 -8.40 0.85 13.15
CA ASP A 22 -7.75 1.34 14.38
C ASP A 22 -6.48 0.57 14.74
N PHE A 23 -6.02 -0.38 13.91
CA PHE A 23 -4.84 -1.20 14.20
C PHE A 23 -3.57 -0.39 14.49
N CYS A 24 -3.45 0.81 13.91
CA CYS A 24 -2.31 1.68 14.12
C CYS A 24 -2.48 2.66 15.29
N ASP A 25 -3.60 2.62 16.00
CA ASP A 25 -3.88 3.52 17.11
C ASP A 25 -2.92 3.21 18.27
N GLY A 26 -2.20 4.24 18.74
CA GLY A 26 -1.20 4.10 19.79
C GLY A 26 0.18 3.58 19.33
N ILE A 27 0.39 3.31 18.05
CA ILE A 27 1.72 2.99 17.51
C ILE A 27 2.56 4.27 17.39
N GLU A 28 3.65 4.33 18.15
CA GLU A 28 4.64 5.41 18.02
C GLU A 28 5.66 5.08 16.93
N CYS A 29 5.60 5.81 15.81
CA CYS A 29 6.55 5.66 14.72
C CYS A 29 7.72 6.63 14.85
N LYS A 30 8.94 6.12 14.66
CA LYS A 30 10.12 6.96 14.52
C LYS A 30 9.95 7.85 13.29
N SER A 31 10.24 9.14 13.42
CA SER A 31 10.25 10.07 12.29
C SER A 31 11.26 9.59 11.23
N ILE A 32 10.76 9.34 10.02
CA ILE A 32 11.58 8.92 8.88
C ILE A 32 11.73 10.13 7.96
N THR A 33 12.95 10.41 7.50
CA THR A 33 13.20 11.40 6.45
C THR A 33 13.57 10.66 5.18
N CYS A 34 12.80 10.85 4.11
CA CYS A 34 13.11 10.20 2.84
C CYS A 34 14.18 10.94 2.05
N PRO A 35 15.08 10.21 1.35
CA PRO A 35 16.01 10.84 0.43
C PRO A 35 15.27 11.47 -0.77
N PRO A 36 15.90 12.41 -1.49
CA PRO A 36 15.31 13.02 -2.67
C PRO A 36 14.78 11.98 -3.68
N GLY A 37 13.60 12.26 -4.25
CA GLY A 37 12.94 11.35 -5.19
C GLY A 37 12.19 10.18 -4.55
N LYS A 38 12.02 10.18 -3.22
CA LYS A 38 11.17 9.22 -2.50
C LYS A 38 10.14 9.94 -1.63
N ALA A 39 9.03 9.27 -1.35
CA ALA A 39 8.00 9.73 -0.42
C ALA A 39 7.67 8.63 0.61
N ILE A 40 7.29 9.04 1.83
CA ILE A 40 6.79 8.10 2.85
C ILE A 40 5.40 7.65 2.43
N THR A 41 5.16 6.35 2.38
CA THR A 41 3.84 5.79 2.11
C THR A 41 3.65 4.43 2.78
N ARG A 42 2.46 3.84 2.65
CA ARG A 42 2.05 2.55 3.21
C ARG A 42 1.57 1.62 2.09
N ARG A 43 1.85 0.30 2.15
CA ARG A 43 1.28 -0.68 1.20
C ARG A 43 -0.09 -1.16 1.66
N SER A 44 -0.33 -1.16 2.96
CA SER A 44 -1.55 -1.63 3.60
C SER A 44 -1.92 -0.77 4.80
N ASN A 45 -3.13 -0.95 5.31
CA ASN A 45 -3.56 -0.35 6.58
C ASN A 45 -2.74 -0.87 7.77
N CYS A 46 -2.02 -1.98 7.62
CA CYS A 46 -1.13 -2.54 8.63
C CYS A 46 0.23 -1.83 8.73
N ASP A 47 0.63 -1.05 7.72
CA ASP A 47 1.99 -0.47 7.65
C ASP A 47 2.10 0.83 8.46
N CYS A 48 1.89 0.78 9.78
CA CYS A 48 1.75 1.97 10.62
C CYS A 48 2.91 2.99 10.53
N CYS A 49 4.13 2.58 10.24
CA CYS A 49 5.24 3.55 10.10
C CYS A 49 5.59 3.89 8.66
N GLY A 50 4.97 3.20 7.69
CA GLY A 50 5.25 3.38 6.28
C GLY A 50 6.72 3.14 5.92
N PHE A 51 7.07 3.45 4.69
CA PHE A 51 8.42 3.31 4.15
C PHE A 51 8.64 4.33 3.03
N CYS A 52 9.91 4.62 2.72
CA CYS A 52 10.24 5.48 1.59
C CYS A 52 10.11 4.73 0.26
N ALA A 53 9.04 5.00 -0.47
CA ALA A 53 8.83 4.49 -1.83
C ALA A 53 9.49 5.42 -2.86
N PRO A 54 10.16 4.88 -3.90
CA PRO A 54 10.66 5.69 -5.00
C PRO A 54 9.50 6.29 -5.80
N LEU A 55 9.65 7.56 -6.20
CA LEU A 55 8.72 8.22 -7.11
C LEU A 55 9.14 7.97 -8.56
N GLN A 56 8.14 7.82 -9.44
CA GLN A 56 8.34 7.52 -10.85
C GLN A 56 8.75 8.77 -11.63
N VAL A 57 9.82 8.66 -12.40
CA VAL A 57 10.29 9.74 -13.29
C VAL A 57 9.41 9.88 -14.53
N LYS A 58 9.56 10.98 -15.29
CA LYS A 58 8.85 11.19 -16.55
C LYS A 58 9.05 10.00 -17.51
N GLY A 59 7.96 9.47 -18.06
CA GLY A 59 7.96 8.27 -18.93
C GLY A 59 8.03 6.93 -18.18
N GLY A 60 8.26 6.96 -16.86
CA GLY A 60 8.15 5.81 -15.97
C GLY A 60 6.71 5.30 -15.90
N TYR A 61 6.56 4.00 -15.61
CA TYR A 61 5.24 3.42 -15.41
C TYR A 61 4.67 3.83 -14.06
N CYS A 62 3.40 4.20 -14.04
CA CYS A 62 2.72 4.62 -12.81
C CYS A 62 1.56 3.70 -12.45
N LEU A 63 1.34 3.61 -11.15
CA LEU A 63 0.13 3.09 -10.57
C LEU A 63 -0.78 4.27 -10.27
N ASN A 64 -1.98 4.29 -10.87
CA ASN A 64 -3.02 5.29 -10.58
C ASN A 64 -3.70 4.96 -9.24
N MET A 65 -2.87 4.74 -8.21
CA MET A 65 -3.25 4.49 -6.83
C MET A 65 -2.75 5.66 -6.00
N PRO A 66 -3.57 6.19 -5.10
CA PRO A 66 -3.16 7.29 -4.24
C PRO A 66 -2.07 6.83 -3.27
N LEU A 67 -0.99 7.59 -3.20
CA LEU A 67 -0.06 7.55 -2.08
C LEU A 67 -0.74 8.21 -0.88
N ARG A 68 -0.79 7.46 0.23
CA ARG A 68 -1.30 7.94 1.51
C ARG A 68 -0.16 8.17 2.50
N ASP A 69 -0.34 9.16 3.37
CA ASP A 69 0.52 9.37 4.53
C ASP A 69 0.22 8.39 5.67
N LEU A 70 0.88 8.58 6.81
CA LEU A 70 0.68 7.77 8.00
C LEU A 70 -0.67 8.01 8.70
N SER A 71 -1.38 9.08 8.37
CA SER A 71 -2.75 9.31 8.86
C SER A 71 -3.80 8.76 7.88
N GLY A 72 -3.37 8.10 6.80
CA GLY A 72 -4.24 7.61 5.75
C GLY A 72 -4.74 8.69 4.78
N ASN A 73 -4.30 9.94 4.93
CA ASN A 73 -4.67 11.02 4.03
C ASN A 73 -3.95 10.87 2.71
N VAL A 74 -4.66 11.16 1.61
CA VAL A 74 -4.07 11.15 0.27
C VAL A 74 -3.13 12.35 0.13
N ILE A 75 -1.83 12.08 0.03
CA ILE A 75 -0.81 13.11 -0.23
C ILE A 75 -0.53 13.26 -1.71
N GLN A 76 -0.75 12.19 -2.48
CA GLN A 76 -0.62 12.20 -3.93
C GLN A 76 -1.57 11.17 -4.54
N ASN A 77 -2.16 11.47 -5.69
CA ASN A 77 -3.09 10.56 -6.37
C ASN A 77 -2.40 9.46 -7.20
N ASP A 78 -1.08 9.55 -7.35
CA ASP A 78 -0.24 8.63 -8.12
C ASP A 78 1.16 8.54 -7.50
N ASP A 79 1.96 7.61 -7.97
CA ASP A 79 3.35 7.39 -7.56
C ASP A 79 4.36 8.20 -8.39
N CYS A 80 3.92 9.21 -9.15
CA CYS A 80 4.79 10.00 -10.00
C CYS A 80 5.63 11.02 -9.21
N GLY A 81 6.77 11.43 -9.75
CA GLY A 81 7.61 12.47 -9.16
C GLY A 81 6.94 13.85 -9.13
N PRO A 82 7.52 14.82 -8.41
CA PRO A 82 7.02 16.20 -8.37
C PRO A 82 6.85 16.79 -9.77
N GLY A 83 5.74 17.52 -9.98
CA GLY A 83 5.40 18.14 -11.27
C GLY A 83 4.92 17.17 -12.36
N LEU A 84 4.76 15.89 -12.04
CA LEU A 84 4.24 14.86 -12.93
C LEU A 84 2.86 14.36 -12.48
N LYS A 85 2.10 13.78 -13.41
CA LYS A 85 0.84 13.06 -13.17
C LYS A 85 0.84 11.75 -13.94
N CYS A 86 0.10 10.77 -13.45
CA CYS A 86 -0.12 9.51 -14.17
C CYS A 86 -1.13 9.71 -15.31
N ASP A 87 -0.69 9.56 -16.56
CA ASP A 87 -1.61 9.44 -17.69
C ASP A 87 -2.30 8.07 -17.65
N ARG A 88 -3.62 8.09 -17.46
CA ARG A 88 -4.44 6.87 -17.36
C ARG A 88 -4.46 6.04 -18.63
N LYS A 89 -4.25 6.65 -19.81
CA LYS A 89 -4.25 5.92 -21.09
C LYS A 89 -2.97 5.14 -21.29
N THR A 90 -1.83 5.80 -21.09
CA THR A 90 -0.51 5.20 -21.35
C THR A 90 0.10 4.54 -20.11
N ARG A 91 -0.48 4.76 -18.92
CA ARG A 91 0.06 4.36 -17.62
C ARG A 91 1.47 4.89 -17.39
N LYS A 92 1.75 6.10 -17.91
CA LYS A 92 3.04 6.76 -17.80
C LYS A 92 2.97 8.08 -17.03
N CYS A 93 4.04 8.41 -16.33
CA CYS A 93 4.18 9.74 -15.74
C CYS A 93 4.46 10.79 -16.82
N VAL A 94 3.57 11.76 -16.93
CA VAL A 94 3.66 12.90 -17.87
C VAL A 94 3.68 14.21 -17.09
N LYS A 95 4.04 15.33 -17.72
CA LYS A 95 3.94 16.65 -17.07
C LYS A 95 2.48 16.94 -16.69
N LYS A 96 2.29 17.54 -15.52
CA LYS A 96 0.98 18.02 -15.06
C LYS A 96 0.33 18.95 -16.08
#